data_AF-A0A0D7B2V7-F1
#
_entry.id   AF-A0A0D7B2V7-F1
#
_cell.length_a   1.000
_cell.length_b   1.000
_cell.length_c   1.000
_cell.angle_alpha   90.00
_cell.angle_beta   90.00
_cell.angle_gamma   90.00
#
_symmetry.space_group_name_H-M   'P 1'
#
loop_
_entity.id
_entity.type
_entity.pdbx_description
1 polymer ?
#
loop_
_entity_poly.entity_id
_entity_poly.type
_entity_poly.pdbx_seq_one_letter_code
_entity_poly.pdbx_strand_id
1 'polypeptide(L)'
;MSSTTACQAKSCPNGNPPSKLECPTCAKIGLKGSFFCNQDCFKADWKQHKFLHALVTGERQDGTYNPFPNHGFTGTMRPVYPLSPKRAVPDHIPKPDYAKDGEPKSEMRAAGQAPRILTPEEQDKMRHVCKMGREVLDIAAAAIRPGITTDEIDEIVHNETIARDSYPSPLNYRGYPKSVCTSINEVICHGIPDKRKLKDGDIINIDVSLYYQGWHADLNETYPVGTIDEDSRKLIRTTREALDAAISICKPGALFRDIGKVIEPVARANGCATVRTYTGHGVHELFHCSPNIPHYAKNKAVGTMRPGMIFTIEPMINLGTNWQDVHWPDNWTATTIDGRRSAQFEETLLITETGVEVLTAGAKREY
;
A
#
# COMPACT_ATOMS: atom_id res chain seq x y z
N MET A 1 22.71 20.40 -46.34
CA MET A 1 22.93 21.71 -45.67
C MET A 1 22.50 21.55 -44.23
N SER A 2 23.41 21.68 -43.26
CA SER A 2 23.11 21.51 -41.84
C SER A 2 22.25 22.70 -41.38
N SER A 3 20.97 22.47 -41.08
CA SER A 3 20.10 23.48 -40.49
C SER A 3 20.58 23.74 -39.06
N THR A 4 21.33 24.81 -38.84
CA THR A 4 21.72 25.25 -37.50
C THR A 4 20.55 25.97 -36.85
N THR A 5 19.97 25.39 -35.81
CA THR A 5 18.90 25.99 -35.01
C THR A 5 19.42 27.25 -34.31
N ALA A 6 18.67 28.35 -34.34
CA ALA A 6 19.04 29.56 -33.60
C ALA A 6 19.08 29.27 -32.08
N CYS A 7 19.91 30.00 -31.34
CA CYS A 7 19.90 29.93 -29.89
C CYS A 7 18.51 30.37 -29.36
N GLN A 8 18.00 29.61 -28.40
CA GLN A 8 16.63 29.74 -27.87
C GLN A 8 16.59 30.27 -26.43
N ALA A 9 17.71 30.79 -25.92
CA ALA A 9 17.73 31.44 -24.62
C ALA A 9 16.84 32.68 -24.63
N LYS A 10 16.04 32.89 -23.58
CA LYS A 10 15.09 34.00 -23.51
C LYS A 10 15.80 35.36 -23.50
N SER A 11 17.02 35.39 -22.96
CA SER A 11 17.85 36.59 -22.87
C SER A 11 19.28 36.28 -23.33
N CYS A 12 19.43 35.93 -24.61
CA CYS A 12 20.73 35.67 -25.19
C CYS A 12 21.55 36.96 -25.33
N PRO A 13 22.74 37.06 -24.70
CA PRO A 13 23.60 38.24 -24.81
C PRO A 13 24.18 38.42 -26.22
N ASN A 14 24.14 37.37 -27.05
CA ASN A 14 24.74 37.33 -28.38
C ASN A 14 23.71 37.47 -29.52
N GLY A 15 22.44 37.80 -29.22
CA GLY A 15 21.43 38.03 -30.25
C GLY A 15 20.96 36.77 -30.98
N ASN A 16 20.86 35.64 -30.28
CA ASN A 16 20.35 34.36 -30.79
C ASN A 16 21.04 33.81 -32.06
N PRO A 17 22.39 33.69 -32.08
CA PRO A 17 23.07 33.16 -33.26
C PRO A 17 22.78 31.66 -33.44
N PRO A 18 23.03 31.09 -34.63
CA PRO A 18 22.89 29.65 -34.86
C PRO A 18 23.77 28.84 -33.90
N SER A 19 23.23 27.74 -33.36
CA SER A 19 23.90 26.88 -32.39
C SER A 19 23.75 25.39 -32.72
N LYS A 20 24.75 24.62 -32.28
CA LYS A 20 24.74 23.15 -32.24
C LYS A 20 24.82 22.58 -30.82
N LEU A 21 24.93 23.44 -29.81
CA LEU A 21 24.99 23.05 -28.41
C LEU A 21 23.57 22.83 -27.90
N GLU A 22 23.13 21.58 -27.93
CA GLU A 22 21.84 21.13 -27.41
C GLU A 22 21.91 20.88 -25.91
N CYS A 23 20.83 21.16 -25.19
CA CYS A 23 20.69 20.78 -23.79
C CYS A 23 20.70 19.24 -23.66
N PRO A 24 21.66 18.65 -22.92
CA PRO A 24 21.78 17.19 -22.80
C PRO A 24 20.58 16.56 -22.09
N THR A 25 19.92 17.30 -21.19
CA THR A 25 18.69 16.83 -20.53
C THR A 25 17.51 16.81 -21.50
N CYS A 26 17.34 17.86 -22.33
CA CYS A 26 16.32 17.88 -23.39
C CYS A 26 16.46 16.69 -24.34
N ALA A 27 17.68 16.40 -24.77
CA ALA A 27 17.96 15.24 -25.63
C ALA A 27 17.56 13.91 -24.96
N LYS A 28 17.82 13.77 -23.65
CA LYS A 28 17.44 12.57 -22.87
C LYS A 28 15.94 12.42 -22.68
N ILE A 29 15.21 13.51 -22.46
CA ILE A 29 13.75 13.51 -22.23
C ILE A 29 12.94 13.62 -23.53
N GLY A 30 13.60 13.61 -24.70
CA GLY A 30 12.96 13.71 -26.01
C GLY A 30 12.42 15.11 -26.36
N LEU A 31 12.79 16.14 -25.61
CA LEU A 31 12.40 17.52 -25.89
C LEU A 31 13.26 18.08 -27.03
N LYS A 32 12.68 18.19 -28.23
CA LYS A 32 13.39 18.73 -29.41
C LYS A 32 13.43 20.25 -29.39
N GLY A 33 14.58 20.82 -29.76
CA GLY A 33 14.72 22.25 -29.99
C GLY A 33 15.04 23.03 -28.71
N SER A 34 16.18 22.73 -28.09
CA SER A 34 16.72 23.51 -26.97
C SER A 34 18.21 23.76 -27.15
N PHE A 35 18.54 24.80 -27.90
CA PHE A 35 19.91 25.14 -28.33
C PHE A 35 20.41 26.44 -27.71
N PHE A 36 21.69 26.47 -27.31
CA PHE A 36 22.32 27.61 -26.63
C PHE A 36 23.60 28.04 -27.35
N CYS A 37 23.84 29.33 -27.57
CA CYS A 37 24.99 29.75 -28.38
C CYS A 37 26.37 29.41 -27.76
N ASN A 38 26.44 29.33 -26.43
CA ASN A 38 27.61 28.91 -25.67
C ASN A 38 27.21 28.49 -24.24
N GLN A 39 28.19 28.05 -23.45
CA GLN A 39 27.97 27.56 -22.09
C GLN A 39 27.46 28.65 -21.14
N ASP A 40 27.88 29.90 -21.31
CA ASP A 40 27.49 31.01 -20.43
C ASP A 40 26.03 31.40 -20.67
N CYS A 41 25.59 31.41 -21.94
CA CYS A 41 24.21 31.59 -22.33
C CYS A 41 23.32 30.48 -21.76
N PHE A 42 23.78 29.23 -21.79
CA PHE A 42 23.08 28.10 -21.16
C PHE A 42 22.95 28.27 -19.63
N LYS A 43 24.04 28.63 -18.93
CA LYS A 43 24.02 28.83 -17.48
C LYS A 43 23.12 29.98 -17.06
N ALA A 44 23.13 31.09 -17.80
CA ALA A 44 22.28 32.25 -17.53
C ALA A 44 20.80 31.93 -17.71
N ASP A 45 20.45 31.15 -18.74
CA ASP A 45 19.06 30.76 -19.03
C ASP A 45 18.58 29.55 -18.21
N TRP A 46 19.49 28.78 -17.61
CA TRP A 46 19.21 27.51 -16.92
C TRP A 46 18.05 27.58 -15.93
N LYS A 47 17.99 28.66 -15.12
CA LYS A 47 16.93 28.82 -14.11
C LYS A 47 15.53 28.83 -14.74
N GLN A 48 15.39 29.38 -15.95
CA GLN A 48 14.13 29.41 -16.69
C GLN A 48 13.97 28.15 -17.56
N HIS A 49 15.04 27.74 -18.23
CA HIS A 49 15.03 26.59 -19.12
C HIS A 49 14.66 25.28 -18.43
N LYS A 50 15.14 25.05 -17.20
CA LYS A 50 14.82 23.83 -16.43
C LYS A 50 13.32 23.67 -16.12
N PHE A 51 12.52 24.75 -16.20
CA PHE A 51 11.06 24.64 -16.08
C PHE A 51 10.43 23.93 -17.27
N LEU A 52 11.04 23.99 -18.45
CA LEU A 52 10.59 23.20 -19.61
C LEU A 52 10.83 21.72 -19.38
N HIS A 53 11.96 21.36 -18.74
CA HIS A 53 12.19 19.98 -18.33
C HIS A 53 11.13 19.55 -17.33
N ALA A 54 10.86 20.37 -16.32
CA ALA A 54 9.82 20.12 -15.32
C ALA A 54 8.44 19.91 -15.93
N LEU A 55 8.06 20.71 -16.92
CA LEU A 55 6.78 20.56 -17.64
C LEU A 55 6.71 19.26 -18.46
N VAL A 56 7.82 18.85 -19.06
CA VAL A 56 7.89 17.67 -19.94
C VAL A 56 8.04 16.37 -19.14
N THR A 57 8.78 16.41 -18.03
CA THR A 57 9.02 15.28 -17.13
C THR A 57 7.97 15.15 -16.03
N GLY A 58 7.20 16.21 -15.76
CA GLY A 58 6.33 16.29 -14.59
C GLY A 58 7.07 16.57 -13.28
N GLU A 59 8.35 16.95 -13.31
CA GLU A 59 9.10 17.39 -12.11
C GLU A 59 8.50 18.68 -11.53
N ARG A 60 8.36 18.72 -10.21
CA ARG A 60 7.89 19.86 -9.42
C ARG A 60 9.08 20.63 -8.85
N GLN A 61 8.82 21.86 -8.38
CA GLN A 61 9.88 22.73 -7.83
C GLN A 61 10.59 22.13 -6.60
N ASP A 62 9.94 21.22 -5.88
CA ASP A 62 10.49 20.48 -4.74
C ASP A 62 11.33 19.25 -5.14
N GLY A 63 11.57 19.06 -6.45
CA GLY A 63 12.32 17.94 -7.00
C GLY A 63 11.52 16.63 -7.06
N THR A 64 10.22 16.67 -6.79
CA THR A 64 9.36 15.49 -6.91
C THR A 64 8.80 15.33 -8.32
N TYR A 65 8.46 14.10 -8.75
CA TYR A 65 7.90 13.85 -10.08
C TYR A 65 6.95 12.65 -10.08
N ASN A 66 6.16 12.52 -11.15
CA ASN A 66 5.38 11.32 -11.44
C ASN A 66 6.15 10.46 -12.45
N PRO A 67 6.60 9.25 -12.12
CA PRO A 67 7.34 8.39 -13.05
C PRO A 67 6.46 7.83 -14.18
N PHE A 68 5.13 7.96 -14.09
CA PHE A 68 4.17 7.41 -15.05
C PHE A 68 3.27 8.52 -15.64
N PRO A 69 3.82 9.53 -16.33
CA PRO A 69 3.05 10.68 -16.79
C PRO A 69 1.97 10.33 -17.83
N ASN A 70 2.13 9.22 -18.56
CA ASN A 70 1.19 8.76 -19.59
C ASN A 70 0.19 7.70 -19.09
N HIS A 71 0.24 7.34 -17.81
CA HIS A 71 -0.71 6.38 -17.25
C HIS A 71 -2.07 7.05 -17.02
N GLY A 72 -3.14 6.40 -17.47
CA GLY A 72 -4.52 6.87 -17.29
C GLY A 72 -5.02 6.62 -15.87
N PHE A 73 -4.53 7.40 -14.90
CA PHE A 73 -4.99 7.32 -13.51
C PHE A 73 -6.51 7.50 -13.40
N THR A 74 -7.15 6.66 -12.59
CA THR A 74 -8.61 6.61 -12.44
C THR A 74 -9.16 7.74 -11.58
N GLY A 75 -8.39 8.20 -10.59
CA GLY A 75 -8.77 9.29 -9.69
C GLY A 75 -7.75 10.44 -9.65
N THR A 76 -7.69 11.12 -8.50
CA THR A 76 -6.84 12.31 -8.28
C THR A 76 -5.46 11.97 -7.72
N MET A 77 -5.27 10.76 -7.22
CA MET A 77 -4.03 10.27 -6.65
C MET A 77 -2.96 10.12 -7.73
N ARG A 78 -1.74 10.53 -7.38
CA ARG A 78 -0.56 10.40 -8.24
C ARG A 78 0.61 9.96 -7.37
N PRO A 79 1.51 9.11 -7.88
CA PRO A 79 2.75 8.80 -7.20
C PRO A 79 3.66 10.03 -7.16
N VAL A 80 4.40 10.20 -6.07
CA VAL A 80 5.28 11.34 -5.80
C VAL A 80 6.71 10.84 -5.52
N TYR A 81 7.48 10.73 -6.60
CA TYR A 81 8.85 10.21 -6.63
C TYR A 81 9.88 11.35 -6.51
N PRO A 82 11.19 11.07 -6.29
CA PRO A 82 11.77 9.75 -6.04
C PRO A 82 11.37 9.23 -4.65
N LEU A 83 11.15 7.92 -4.55
CA LEU A 83 11.03 7.24 -3.26
C LEU A 83 12.33 7.45 -2.46
N SER A 84 12.23 7.52 -1.13
CA SER A 84 13.44 7.45 -0.31
C SER A 84 14.11 6.08 -0.47
N PRO A 85 15.44 5.98 -0.25
CA PRO A 85 16.16 4.72 -0.32
C PRO A 85 15.55 3.65 0.59
N LYS A 86 15.68 2.37 0.19
CA LYS A 86 15.26 1.24 1.01
C LYS A 86 15.93 1.31 2.38
N ARG A 87 15.13 1.23 3.44
CA ARG A 87 15.60 1.31 4.84
C ARG A 87 16.31 0.01 5.24
N ALA A 88 17.40 0.15 6.01
CA ALA A 88 18.24 -0.98 6.39
C ALA A 88 17.70 -1.67 7.64
N VAL A 89 17.68 -3.00 7.63
CA VAL A 89 17.35 -3.83 8.79
C VAL A 89 18.66 -4.32 9.43
N PRO A 90 18.89 -4.09 10.74
CA PRO A 90 20.06 -4.60 11.45
C PRO A 90 20.32 -6.10 11.25
N ASP A 91 21.59 -6.51 11.27
CA ASP A 91 21.99 -7.88 11.00
C ASP A 91 21.51 -8.88 12.06
N HIS A 92 21.35 -8.44 13.31
CA HIS A 92 20.91 -9.30 14.42
C HIS A 92 19.44 -9.71 14.32
N ILE A 93 18.62 -8.97 13.57
CA ILE A 93 17.19 -9.27 13.39
C ILE A 93 17.03 -10.45 12.43
N PRO A 94 16.35 -11.54 12.85
CA PRO A 94 16.01 -12.65 11.97
C PRO A 94 15.18 -12.19 10.77
N LYS A 95 15.49 -12.72 9.59
CA LYS A 95 14.88 -12.28 8.32
C LYS A 95 14.09 -13.43 7.68
N PRO A 96 12.92 -13.18 7.08
CA PRO A 96 12.23 -14.18 6.29
C PRO A 96 13.04 -14.55 5.04
N ASP A 97 12.71 -15.68 4.41
CA ASP A 97 13.52 -16.25 3.32
C ASP A 97 13.56 -15.38 2.04
N TYR A 98 12.60 -14.49 1.87
CA TYR A 98 12.51 -13.52 0.77
C TYR A 98 13.25 -12.19 1.03
N ALA A 99 13.75 -11.94 2.24
CA ALA A 99 14.30 -10.62 2.60
C ALA A 99 15.46 -10.17 1.69
N LYS A 100 16.20 -11.13 1.11
CA LYS A 100 17.36 -10.89 0.26
C LYS A 100 17.00 -10.66 -1.21
N ASP A 101 16.24 -11.57 -1.82
CA ASP A 101 15.99 -11.62 -3.26
C ASP A 101 14.52 -11.37 -3.64
N GLY A 102 13.64 -11.27 -2.65
CA GLY A 102 12.22 -11.01 -2.80
C GLY A 102 11.40 -12.24 -3.16
N GLU A 103 11.99 -13.44 -3.11
CA GLU A 103 11.30 -14.67 -3.46
C GLU A 103 10.84 -15.44 -2.21
N PRO A 104 9.53 -15.52 -1.92
CA PRO A 104 9.02 -16.29 -0.77
C PRO A 104 9.02 -17.79 -1.08
N LYS A 105 10.21 -18.39 -1.07
CA LYS A 105 10.44 -19.77 -1.52
C LYS A 105 9.69 -20.78 -0.66
N SER A 106 9.57 -20.52 0.64
CA SER A 106 8.80 -21.31 1.60
C SER A 106 7.32 -21.34 1.25
N GLU A 107 6.71 -20.21 0.91
CA GLU A 107 5.34 -20.12 0.42
C GLU A 107 5.16 -20.85 -0.91
N MET A 108 6.09 -20.67 -1.85
CA MET A 108 6.06 -21.36 -3.15
C MET A 108 6.10 -22.88 -2.99
N ARG A 109 6.87 -23.40 -2.04
CA ARG A 109 6.91 -24.84 -1.71
C ARG A 109 5.63 -25.32 -0.99
N ALA A 110 5.01 -24.45 -0.21
CA ALA A 110 3.78 -24.74 0.53
C ALA A 110 2.50 -24.55 -0.31
N ALA A 111 2.62 -24.02 -1.53
CA ALA A 111 1.48 -23.76 -2.41
C ALA A 111 0.62 -25.02 -2.59
N GLY A 112 -0.69 -24.88 -2.34
CA GLY A 112 -1.67 -25.97 -2.44
C GLY A 112 -1.74 -26.90 -1.22
N GLN A 113 -0.91 -26.71 -0.20
CA GLN A 113 -1.05 -27.42 1.07
C GLN A 113 -2.32 -26.97 1.81
N ALA A 114 -2.86 -27.86 2.64
CA ALA A 114 -4.01 -27.56 3.47
C ALA A 114 -3.65 -26.52 4.55
N PRO A 115 -4.63 -25.73 5.04
CA PRO A 115 -4.41 -24.84 6.17
C PRO A 115 -3.83 -25.57 7.38
N ARG A 116 -2.84 -24.97 8.03
CA ARG A 116 -2.22 -25.55 9.22
C ARG A 116 -3.13 -25.48 10.45
N ILE A 117 -2.93 -26.45 11.33
CA ILE A 117 -3.45 -26.46 12.70
C ILE A 117 -2.25 -26.24 13.62
N LEU A 118 -2.17 -25.08 14.26
CA LEU A 118 -1.06 -24.74 15.14
C LEU A 118 -1.23 -25.40 16.51
N THR A 119 -0.10 -25.85 17.06
CA THR A 119 0.01 -26.31 18.45
C THR A 119 -0.20 -25.14 19.43
N PRO A 120 -0.53 -25.41 20.72
CA PRO A 120 -0.68 -24.36 21.71
C PRO A 120 0.56 -23.45 21.82
N GLU A 121 1.77 -24.00 21.76
CA GLU A 121 3.01 -23.21 21.82
C GLU A 121 3.17 -22.29 20.60
N GLU A 122 2.75 -22.73 19.42
CA GLU A 122 2.76 -21.92 18.20
C GLU A 122 1.68 -20.81 18.24
N GLN A 123 0.51 -21.11 18.81
CA GLN A 123 -0.53 -20.10 19.03
C GLN A 123 -0.06 -18.98 19.96
N ASP A 124 0.72 -19.30 21.01
CA ASP A 124 1.29 -18.29 21.91
C ASP A 124 2.33 -17.39 21.21
N LYS A 125 3.13 -17.94 20.29
CA LYS A 125 4.03 -17.14 19.43
C LYS A 125 3.24 -16.19 18.54
N MET A 126 2.13 -16.66 17.99
CA MET A 126 1.22 -15.83 17.19
C MET A 126 0.57 -14.71 18.00
N ARG A 127 0.07 -15.00 19.21
CA ARG A 127 -0.41 -13.96 20.15
C ARG A 127 0.64 -12.88 20.40
N HIS A 128 1.90 -13.29 20.60
CA HIS A 128 2.98 -12.36 20.89
C HIS A 128 3.31 -11.45 19.69
N VAL A 129 3.48 -12.02 18.49
CA VAL A 129 3.80 -11.23 17.29
C VAL A 129 2.63 -10.35 16.85
N CYS A 130 1.38 -10.84 16.96
CA CYS A 130 0.18 -10.05 16.63
C CYS A 130 -0.01 -8.86 17.57
N LYS A 131 0.27 -9.03 18.87
CA LYS A 131 0.29 -7.91 19.82
C LYS A 131 1.29 -6.83 19.40
N MET A 132 2.50 -7.23 18.99
CA MET A 132 3.51 -6.29 18.49
C MET A 132 3.04 -5.57 17.22
N GLY A 133 2.42 -6.29 16.28
CA GLY A 133 1.82 -5.69 15.08
C GLY A 133 0.81 -4.60 15.42
N ARG A 134 -0.10 -4.88 16.37
CA ARG A 134 -1.07 -3.91 16.90
C ARG A 134 -0.39 -2.67 17.47
N GLU A 135 0.62 -2.84 18.33
CA GLU A 135 1.34 -1.70 18.90
C GLU A 135 1.99 -0.81 17.82
N VAL A 136 2.59 -1.42 16.78
CA VAL A 136 3.19 -0.69 15.66
C VAL A 136 2.13 0.08 14.86
N LEU A 137 1.00 -0.55 14.54
CA LEU A 137 -0.11 0.11 13.85
C LEU A 137 -0.65 1.30 14.65
N ASP A 138 -0.83 1.15 15.96
CA ASP A 138 -1.35 2.22 16.81
C ASP A 138 -0.39 3.41 16.90
N ILE A 139 0.93 3.17 16.91
CA ILE A 139 1.95 4.24 16.86
C ILE A 139 1.93 4.96 15.50
N ALA A 140 1.85 4.21 14.39
CA ALA A 140 1.75 4.79 13.05
C ALA A 140 0.48 5.64 12.91
N ALA A 141 -0.64 5.14 13.41
CA ALA A 141 -1.92 5.84 13.42
C ALA A 141 -1.88 7.16 14.18
N ALA A 142 -1.19 7.20 15.33
CA ALA A 142 -1.04 8.41 16.14
C ALA A 142 -0.27 9.53 15.41
N ALA A 143 0.49 9.19 14.36
CA ALA A 143 1.21 10.17 13.56
C ALA A 143 0.36 10.81 12.45
N ILE A 144 -0.82 10.27 12.14
CA ILE A 144 -1.67 10.75 11.03
C ILE A 144 -2.12 12.19 11.29
N ARG A 145 -1.78 13.08 10.36
CA ARG A 145 -2.17 14.49 10.36
C ARG A 145 -2.01 15.09 8.96
N PRO A 146 -2.77 16.14 8.58
CA PRO A 146 -2.49 16.87 7.36
C PRO A 146 -1.02 17.32 7.28
N GLY A 147 -0.38 17.12 6.13
CA GLY A 147 1.00 17.52 5.87
C GLY A 147 2.07 16.46 6.08
N ILE A 148 1.81 15.38 6.83
CA ILE A 148 2.74 14.23 6.93
C ILE A 148 2.75 13.48 5.59
N THR A 149 3.90 12.99 5.17
CA THR A 149 4.04 12.10 4.00
C THR A 149 3.81 10.64 4.39
N THR A 150 3.43 9.80 3.44
CA THR A 150 3.37 8.35 3.69
C THR A 150 4.75 7.76 3.90
N ASP A 151 5.81 8.32 3.30
CA ASP A 151 7.20 7.92 3.55
C ASP A 151 7.67 8.20 5.00
N GLU A 152 7.16 9.26 5.64
CA GLU A 152 7.36 9.51 7.08
C GLU A 152 6.58 8.51 7.95
N ILE A 153 5.40 8.06 7.51
CA ILE A 153 4.66 6.98 8.20
C ILE A 153 5.40 5.64 8.07
N ASP A 154 5.93 5.32 6.89
CA ASP A 154 6.81 4.15 6.67
C ASP A 154 8.06 4.20 7.56
N GLU A 155 8.67 5.37 7.75
CA GLU A 155 9.79 5.54 8.67
C GLU A 155 9.43 5.13 10.09
N ILE A 156 8.28 5.60 10.57
CA ILE A 156 7.78 5.29 11.91
C ILE A 156 7.55 3.79 12.04
N VAL A 157 6.82 3.18 11.10
CA VAL A 157 6.56 1.73 11.11
C VAL A 157 7.85 0.93 11.06
N HIS A 158 8.79 1.32 10.20
CA HIS A 158 10.08 0.67 10.09
C HIS A 158 10.83 0.72 11.43
N ASN A 159 11.00 1.91 12.01
CA ASN A 159 11.75 2.10 13.25
C ASN A 159 11.11 1.38 14.43
N GLU A 160 9.79 1.42 14.56
CA GLU A 160 9.05 0.72 15.61
C GLU A 160 9.10 -0.80 15.46
N THR A 161 9.19 -1.30 14.22
CA THR A 161 9.41 -2.71 13.93
C THR A 161 10.82 -3.14 14.35
N ILE A 162 11.84 -2.34 14.00
CA ILE A 162 13.24 -2.59 14.42
C ILE A 162 13.39 -2.54 15.95
N ALA A 163 12.72 -1.61 16.62
CA ALA A 163 12.73 -1.47 18.08
C ALA A 163 12.17 -2.71 18.82
N ARG A 164 11.44 -3.57 18.10
CA ARG A 164 10.88 -4.84 18.58
C ARG A 164 11.67 -6.06 18.10
N ASP A 165 12.92 -5.86 17.65
CA ASP A 165 13.79 -6.90 17.08
C ASP A 165 13.09 -7.72 15.98
N SER A 166 12.25 -7.05 15.19
CA SER A 166 11.38 -7.65 14.18
C SER A 166 11.73 -7.13 12.80
N TYR A 167 11.40 -7.92 11.77
CA TYR A 167 11.55 -7.55 10.37
C TYR A 167 10.21 -7.06 9.80
N PRO A 168 10.13 -5.91 9.11
CA PRO A 168 8.87 -5.49 8.48
C PRO A 168 8.57 -6.39 7.27
N SER A 169 7.59 -7.29 7.39
CA SER A 169 7.32 -8.36 6.40
C SER A 169 7.15 -7.85 4.97
N PRO A 170 6.47 -6.72 4.69
CA PRO A 170 6.35 -6.20 3.34
C PRO A 170 7.70 -5.88 2.69
N LEU A 171 8.72 -5.55 3.46
CA LEU A 171 10.00 -5.10 2.92
C LEU A 171 10.63 -6.19 2.06
N ASN A 172 10.86 -5.87 0.79
CA ASN A 172 11.36 -6.77 -0.26
C ASN A 172 10.44 -7.94 -0.64
N TYR A 173 9.29 -8.15 -0.01
CA TYR A 173 8.40 -9.23 -0.38
C TYR A 173 7.96 -9.05 -1.85
N ARG A 174 8.34 -9.98 -2.73
CA ARG A 174 8.18 -9.88 -4.20
C ARG A 174 8.71 -8.58 -4.81
N GLY A 175 9.71 -7.97 -4.17
CA GLY A 175 10.29 -6.70 -4.58
C GLY A 175 9.56 -5.45 -4.10
N TYR A 176 8.59 -5.57 -3.17
CA TYR A 176 7.95 -4.40 -2.56
C TYR A 176 9.00 -3.51 -1.86
N PRO A 177 8.99 -2.18 -2.10
CA PRO A 177 10.14 -1.33 -1.75
C PRO A 177 10.11 -0.75 -0.33
N LYS A 178 9.02 -0.92 0.42
CA LYS A 178 8.75 -0.24 1.70
C LYS A 178 8.40 -1.23 2.82
N SER A 179 8.27 -0.74 4.03
CA SER A 179 8.07 -1.54 5.25
C SER A 179 6.60 -1.72 5.62
N VAL A 180 5.71 -0.95 4.99
CA VAL A 180 4.27 -0.87 5.25
C VAL A 180 3.56 -0.48 3.97
N CYS A 181 2.28 -0.85 3.79
CA CYS A 181 1.46 -0.26 2.74
C CYS A 181 0.66 0.93 3.27
N THR A 182 0.54 1.98 2.46
CA THR A 182 -0.28 3.17 2.78
C THR A 182 -1.22 3.49 1.62
N SER A 183 -2.50 3.18 1.79
CA SER A 183 -3.51 3.24 0.72
C SER A 183 -4.47 4.41 0.97
N ILE A 184 -4.35 5.46 0.16
CA ILE A 184 -5.09 6.71 0.34
C ILE A 184 -6.24 6.80 -0.67
N ASN A 185 -7.43 7.19 -0.20
CA ASN A 185 -8.60 7.48 -1.03
C ASN A 185 -8.97 6.34 -2.00
N GLU A 186 -8.79 6.50 -3.31
CA GLU A 186 -9.13 5.49 -4.32
C GLU A 186 -8.16 4.30 -4.39
N VAL A 187 -7.04 4.35 -3.66
CA VAL A 187 -6.14 3.22 -3.52
C VAL A 187 -6.81 2.17 -2.63
N ILE A 188 -7.04 0.98 -3.19
CA ILE A 188 -7.67 -0.17 -2.54
C ILE A 188 -6.72 -0.80 -1.54
N CYS A 189 -5.52 -1.17 -1.99
CA CYS A 189 -4.49 -1.81 -1.18
C CYS A 189 -3.10 -1.62 -1.82
N HIS A 190 -2.06 -2.02 -1.09
CA HIS A 190 -0.66 -2.04 -1.53
C HIS A 190 -0.10 -0.71 -2.06
N GLY A 191 -0.67 0.43 -1.64
CA GLY A 191 -0.11 1.74 -1.95
C GLY A 191 1.32 1.85 -1.40
N ILE A 192 2.28 2.24 -2.25
CA ILE A 192 3.68 2.39 -1.87
C ILE A 192 3.87 3.73 -1.14
N PRO A 193 4.39 3.75 0.10
CA PRO A 193 4.80 4.98 0.79
C PRO A 193 5.73 5.86 -0.05
N ASP A 194 5.37 7.13 -0.21
CA ASP A 194 6.03 8.10 -1.07
C ASP A 194 6.01 9.52 -0.47
N LYS A 195 6.44 10.52 -1.26
CA LYS A 195 6.53 11.92 -0.80
C LYS A 195 5.20 12.67 -0.81
N ARG A 196 4.06 12.01 -1.08
CA ARG A 196 2.74 12.65 -1.04
C ARG A 196 2.39 13.01 0.39
N LYS A 197 2.22 14.30 0.63
CA LYS A 197 1.64 14.80 1.89
C LYS A 197 0.15 14.47 1.96
N LEU A 198 -0.30 13.94 3.10
CA LEU A 198 -1.70 13.78 3.42
C LEU A 198 -2.39 15.13 3.48
N LYS A 199 -3.65 15.18 3.03
CA LYS A 199 -4.47 16.38 3.02
C LYS A 199 -5.63 16.21 3.99
N ASP A 200 -6.09 17.32 4.55
CA ASP A 200 -7.36 17.35 5.28
C ASP A 200 -8.47 16.82 4.36
N GLY A 201 -9.27 15.89 4.89
CA GLY A 201 -10.32 15.20 4.15
C GLY A 201 -9.90 13.95 3.40
N ASP A 202 -8.61 13.56 3.41
CA ASP A 202 -8.20 12.23 2.95
C ASP A 202 -8.68 11.14 3.94
N ILE A 203 -8.84 9.91 3.43
CA ILE A 203 -8.78 8.70 4.25
C ILE A 203 -7.54 7.90 3.87
N ILE A 204 -6.91 7.25 4.85
CA ILE A 204 -5.71 6.44 4.65
C ILE A 204 -5.84 5.12 5.38
N ASN A 205 -5.63 4.02 4.68
CA ASN A 205 -5.35 2.73 5.28
C ASN A 205 -3.84 2.57 5.51
N ILE A 206 -3.47 2.04 6.69
CA ILE A 206 -2.10 1.64 7.02
C ILE A 206 -2.11 0.15 7.31
N ASP A 207 -1.34 -0.60 6.53
CA ASP A 207 -1.30 -2.05 6.56
C ASP A 207 0.05 -2.57 7.03
N VAL A 208 0.05 -3.09 8.26
CA VAL A 208 1.23 -3.42 9.05
C VAL A 208 1.36 -4.93 9.15
N SER A 209 2.51 -5.42 8.71
CA SER A 209 2.91 -6.78 8.97
C SER A 209 4.37 -6.83 9.42
N LEU A 210 4.65 -7.61 10.47
CA LEU A 210 6.00 -7.80 10.98
C LEU A 210 6.30 -9.26 11.25
N TYR A 211 7.58 -9.61 11.16
CA TYR A 211 8.12 -10.94 11.33
C TYR A 211 9.02 -10.98 12.56
N TYR A 212 8.64 -11.82 13.53
CA TYR A 212 9.39 -12.01 14.76
C TYR A 212 9.64 -13.49 14.98
N GLN A 213 10.93 -13.86 15.11
CA GLN A 213 11.38 -15.20 15.47
C GLN A 213 10.67 -16.35 14.71
N GLY A 214 10.41 -16.17 13.42
CA GLY A 214 9.76 -17.21 12.62
C GLY A 214 8.29 -16.98 12.30
N TRP A 215 7.63 -15.93 12.82
CA TRP A 215 6.18 -15.76 12.73
C TRP A 215 5.80 -14.38 12.21
N HIS A 216 4.78 -14.30 11.37
CA HIS A 216 4.22 -13.06 10.83
C HIS A 216 2.95 -12.66 11.60
N ALA A 217 2.82 -11.37 11.88
CA ALA A 217 1.55 -10.72 12.22
C ALA A 217 1.06 -9.92 11.01
N ASP A 218 -0.25 -9.77 10.87
CA ASP A 218 -0.87 -8.94 9.83
C ASP A 218 -2.15 -8.25 10.33
N LEU A 219 -2.28 -6.96 10.05
CA LEU A 219 -3.44 -6.14 10.38
C LEU A 219 -3.38 -4.78 9.70
N ASN A 220 -4.55 -4.22 9.43
CA ASN A 220 -4.68 -2.88 8.88
C ASN A 220 -5.95 -2.18 9.34
N GLU A 221 -5.92 -0.85 9.31
CA GLU A 221 -7.10 -0.02 9.57
C GLU A 221 -7.12 1.22 8.69
N THR A 222 -8.33 1.69 8.37
CA THR A 222 -8.55 2.96 7.66
C THR A 222 -8.83 4.10 8.64
N TYR A 223 -8.14 5.22 8.45
CA TYR A 223 -8.16 6.38 9.33
C TYR A 223 -8.57 7.65 8.59
N PRO A 224 -9.31 8.57 9.25
CA PRO A 224 -9.53 9.91 8.75
C PRO A 224 -8.24 10.75 8.86
N VAL A 225 -7.99 11.60 7.87
CA VAL A 225 -6.97 12.66 7.95
C VAL A 225 -7.67 14.00 8.20
N GLY A 226 -7.64 14.48 9.44
CA GLY A 226 -8.34 15.69 9.83
C GLY A 226 -9.86 15.54 9.69
N THR A 227 -10.53 16.49 9.04
CA THR A 227 -12.00 16.47 8.87
C THR A 227 -12.39 15.83 7.54
N ILE A 228 -13.10 14.69 7.60
CA ILE A 228 -13.60 13.98 6.41
C ILE A 228 -15.08 14.25 6.14
N ASP A 229 -15.54 13.97 4.92
CA ASP A 229 -16.97 14.04 4.54
C ASP A 229 -17.78 12.84 5.08
N GLU A 230 -19.12 12.93 4.97
CA GLU A 230 -20.02 11.89 5.48
C GLU A 230 -19.94 10.58 4.71
N ASP A 231 -19.72 10.63 3.38
CA ASP A 231 -19.57 9.42 2.57
C ASP A 231 -18.35 8.61 3.01
N SER A 232 -17.29 9.30 3.44
CA SER A 232 -16.06 8.67 3.91
C SER A 232 -16.19 8.11 5.32
N ARG A 233 -16.88 8.83 6.22
CA ARG A 233 -17.24 8.28 7.53
C ARG A 233 -18.08 7.02 7.39
N LYS A 234 -19.10 7.08 6.52
CA LYS A 234 -19.96 5.94 6.20
C LYS A 234 -19.17 4.78 5.60
N LEU A 235 -18.23 5.05 4.69
CA LEU A 235 -17.39 4.02 4.08
C LEU A 235 -16.52 3.31 5.13
N ILE A 236 -15.84 4.07 5.99
CA ILE A 236 -15.02 3.52 7.08
C ILE A 236 -15.88 2.66 8.01
N ARG A 237 -17.02 3.18 8.50
CA ARG A 237 -17.96 2.42 9.35
C ARG A 237 -18.44 1.14 8.68
N THR A 238 -18.91 1.23 7.43
CA THR A 238 -19.43 0.09 6.65
C THR A 238 -18.37 -1.01 6.52
N THR A 239 -17.11 -0.62 6.31
CA THR A 239 -16.00 -1.57 6.15
C THR A 239 -15.69 -2.28 7.47
N ARG A 240 -15.68 -1.54 8.59
CA ARG A 240 -15.51 -2.11 9.93
C ARG A 240 -16.66 -3.05 10.29
N GLU A 241 -17.90 -2.63 10.05
CA GLU A 241 -19.11 -3.45 10.28
C GLU A 241 -19.09 -4.74 9.45
N ALA A 242 -18.60 -4.67 8.21
CA ALA A 242 -18.46 -5.84 7.35
C ALA A 242 -17.45 -6.85 7.91
N LEU A 243 -16.29 -6.38 8.40
CA LEU A 243 -15.31 -7.24 9.05
C LEU A 243 -15.86 -7.83 10.36
N ASP A 244 -16.54 -7.03 11.18
CA ASP A 244 -17.14 -7.50 12.44
C ASP A 244 -18.21 -8.58 12.19
N ALA A 245 -19.05 -8.40 11.17
CA ALA A 245 -20.01 -9.40 10.74
C ALA A 245 -19.34 -10.71 10.31
N ALA A 246 -18.20 -10.64 9.60
CA ALA A 246 -17.41 -11.80 9.22
C ALA A 246 -16.79 -12.52 10.42
N ILE A 247 -16.21 -11.77 11.36
CA ILE A 247 -15.61 -12.34 12.58
C ILE A 247 -16.69 -13.03 13.43
N SER A 248 -17.90 -12.47 13.50
CA SER A 248 -18.98 -13.00 14.34
C SER A 248 -19.43 -14.43 13.99
N ILE A 249 -19.18 -14.88 12.75
CA ILE A 249 -19.53 -16.23 12.30
C ILE A 249 -18.37 -17.22 12.43
N CYS A 250 -17.17 -16.76 12.81
CA CYS A 250 -15.97 -17.59 12.89
C CYS A 250 -16.00 -18.51 14.12
N LYS A 251 -16.00 -19.81 13.86
CA LYS A 251 -15.98 -20.90 14.86
C LYS A 251 -15.70 -22.24 14.18
N PRO A 252 -15.36 -23.30 14.94
CA PRO A 252 -15.21 -24.64 14.37
C PRO A 252 -16.43 -25.07 13.53
N GLY A 253 -16.15 -25.62 12.34
CA GLY A 253 -17.16 -26.10 11.39
C GLY A 253 -17.76 -25.04 10.48
N ALA A 254 -17.56 -23.73 10.74
CA ALA A 254 -17.97 -22.68 9.81
C ALA A 254 -17.19 -22.76 8.48
N LEU A 255 -17.83 -22.38 7.38
CA LEU A 255 -17.24 -22.47 6.04
C LEU A 255 -16.52 -21.17 5.68
N PHE A 256 -15.31 -21.24 5.12
CA PHE A 256 -14.60 -20.05 4.65
C PHE A 256 -15.39 -19.25 3.61
N ARG A 257 -16.13 -19.93 2.72
CA ARG A 257 -16.97 -19.25 1.72
C ARG A 257 -18.11 -18.40 2.29
N ASP A 258 -18.53 -18.66 3.54
CA ASP A 258 -19.59 -17.90 4.19
C ASP A 258 -19.12 -16.53 4.69
N ILE A 259 -17.81 -16.28 4.77
CA ILE A 259 -17.25 -14.95 5.10
C ILE A 259 -17.74 -13.91 4.08
N GLY A 260 -17.54 -14.16 2.79
CA GLY A 260 -18.04 -13.24 1.77
C GLY A 260 -19.57 -13.14 1.68
N LYS A 261 -20.29 -14.18 2.16
CA LYS A 261 -21.76 -14.18 2.23
C LYS A 261 -22.29 -13.18 3.27
N VAL A 262 -21.55 -12.90 4.33
CA VAL A 262 -21.95 -11.93 5.37
C VAL A 262 -21.39 -10.53 5.11
N ILE A 263 -20.21 -10.40 4.49
CA ILE A 263 -19.60 -9.11 4.14
C ILE A 263 -20.41 -8.38 3.06
N GLU A 264 -20.70 -9.04 1.94
CA GLU A 264 -21.24 -8.34 0.76
C GLU A 264 -22.62 -7.70 0.99
N PRO A 265 -23.56 -8.28 1.76
CA PRO A 265 -24.80 -7.61 2.13
C PRO A 265 -24.61 -6.32 2.93
N VAL A 266 -23.65 -6.27 3.87
CA VAL A 266 -23.36 -5.06 4.67
C VAL A 266 -22.87 -3.93 3.76
N ALA A 267 -21.95 -4.23 2.84
CA ALA A 267 -21.46 -3.27 1.86
C ALA A 267 -22.58 -2.76 0.95
N ARG A 268 -23.38 -3.67 0.38
CA ARG A 268 -24.45 -3.32 -0.56
C ARG A 268 -25.57 -2.49 0.08
N ALA A 269 -25.96 -2.80 1.32
CA ALA A 269 -26.97 -2.02 2.05
C ALA A 269 -26.55 -0.55 2.22
N ASN A 270 -25.25 -0.30 2.24
CA ASN A 270 -24.65 1.01 2.35
C ASN A 270 -24.21 1.61 1.00
N GLY A 271 -24.66 1.05 -0.14
CA GLY A 271 -24.31 1.58 -1.46
C GLY A 271 -22.81 1.47 -1.78
N CYS A 272 -22.15 0.47 -1.21
CA CYS A 272 -20.75 0.15 -1.41
C CYS A 272 -20.61 -1.22 -2.12
N ALA A 273 -19.41 -1.52 -2.63
CA ALA A 273 -19.10 -2.75 -3.34
C ALA A 273 -17.86 -3.44 -2.76
N THR A 274 -17.89 -4.77 -2.68
CA THR A 274 -16.77 -5.56 -2.17
C THR A 274 -15.80 -5.93 -3.30
N VAL A 275 -14.52 -5.60 -3.12
CA VAL A 275 -13.43 -5.96 -4.04
C VAL A 275 -13.32 -7.49 -4.16
N ARG A 276 -12.94 -7.98 -5.34
CA ARG A 276 -12.93 -9.43 -5.66
C ARG A 276 -11.57 -10.00 -6.02
N THR A 277 -10.59 -9.14 -6.25
CA THR A 277 -9.25 -9.52 -6.74
C THR A 277 -8.32 -9.94 -5.61
N TYR A 278 -8.58 -9.47 -4.39
CA TYR A 278 -7.79 -9.73 -3.18
C TYR A 278 -8.64 -10.45 -2.12
N THR A 279 -7.97 -11.23 -1.27
CA THR A 279 -8.60 -12.16 -0.33
C THR A 279 -7.79 -12.22 0.95
N GLY A 280 -8.45 -12.50 2.08
CA GLY A 280 -7.74 -12.94 3.29
C GLY A 280 -6.94 -14.22 3.04
N HIS A 281 -6.00 -14.50 3.93
CA HIS A 281 -5.06 -15.60 3.77
C HIS A 281 -4.73 -16.27 5.10
N GLY A 282 -4.19 -17.49 5.04
CA GLY A 282 -3.46 -18.04 6.18
C GLY A 282 -2.21 -17.20 6.44
N VAL A 283 -1.89 -17.02 7.72
CA VAL A 283 -0.68 -16.31 8.18
C VAL A 283 -0.13 -17.00 9.43
N HIS A 284 1.16 -17.28 9.41
CA HIS A 284 1.90 -17.90 10.52
C HIS A 284 3.41 -17.76 10.26
N GLU A 285 4.19 -18.84 10.15
CA GLU A 285 5.57 -18.76 9.65
C GLU A 285 5.68 -18.42 8.15
N LEU A 286 4.57 -18.52 7.43
CA LEU A 286 4.42 -18.02 6.07
C LEU A 286 3.66 -16.69 6.14
N PHE A 287 4.05 -15.72 5.32
CA PHE A 287 3.37 -14.43 5.28
C PHE A 287 1.99 -14.62 4.63
N HIS A 288 1.94 -15.30 3.48
CA HIS A 288 0.69 -15.68 2.83
C HIS A 288 0.65 -17.19 2.54
N CYS A 289 -0.40 -17.87 2.99
CA CYS A 289 -0.64 -19.28 2.67
C CYS A 289 -2.13 -19.63 2.65
N SER A 290 -2.45 -20.92 2.45
CA SER A 290 -3.81 -21.41 2.57
C SER A 290 -4.38 -21.15 3.96
N PRO A 291 -5.68 -20.80 4.09
CA PRO A 291 -6.69 -20.74 3.04
C PRO A 291 -6.78 -19.37 2.36
N ASN A 292 -7.20 -19.32 1.09
CA ASN A 292 -7.63 -18.06 0.48
C ASN A 292 -9.09 -17.78 0.89
N ILE A 293 -9.37 -16.57 1.35
CA ILE A 293 -10.65 -16.17 1.95
C ILE A 293 -11.25 -14.98 1.18
N PRO A 294 -12.11 -15.23 0.18
CA PRO A 294 -12.75 -14.17 -0.58
C PRO A 294 -13.83 -13.43 0.23
N HIS A 295 -13.86 -12.11 0.08
CA HIS A 295 -14.78 -11.23 0.80
C HIS A 295 -16.15 -11.04 0.10
N TYR A 296 -16.33 -11.55 -1.12
CA TYR A 296 -17.59 -11.43 -1.87
C TYR A 296 -18.46 -12.69 -1.77
N ALA A 297 -19.78 -12.56 -1.89
CA ALA A 297 -20.70 -13.68 -1.79
C ALA A 297 -20.64 -14.59 -3.02
N LYS A 298 -21.10 -15.85 -2.86
CA LYS A 298 -21.08 -16.89 -3.91
C LYS A 298 -19.67 -17.19 -4.46
N ASN A 299 -18.63 -16.91 -3.67
CA ASN A 299 -17.29 -17.41 -3.95
C ASN A 299 -17.24 -18.94 -3.80
N LYS A 300 -16.13 -19.53 -4.26
CA LYS A 300 -15.91 -20.99 -4.26
C LYS A 300 -14.83 -21.44 -3.28
N ALA A 301 -14.55 -20.66 -2.24
CA ALA A 301 -13.55 -21.04 -1.24
C ALA A 301 -13.89 -22.40 -0.63
N VAL A 302 -12.86 -23.23 -0.48
CA VAL A 302 -12.99 -24.60 0.01
C VAL A 302 -12.50 -24.65 1.45
N GLY A 303 -13.15 -25.46 2.28
CA GLY A 303 -12.68 -25.77 3.63
C GLY A 303 -13.64 -25.33 4.73
N THR A 304 -13.36 -25.84 5.92
CA THR A 304 -14.04 -25.55 7.18
C THR A 304 -13.01 -25.05 8.18
N MET A 305 -13.41 -24.12 9.03
CA MET A 305 -12.62 -23.63 10.16
C MET A 305 -12.46 -24.75 11.19
N ARG A 306 -11.26 -24.90 11.74
CA ARG A 306 -10.95 -25.87 12.80
C ARG A 306 -10.11 -25.20 13.90
N PRO A 307 -10.23 -25.64 15.16
CA PRO A 307 -9.39 -25.13 16.25
C PRO A 307 -7.91 -25.16 15.88
N GLY A 308 -7.18 -24.10 16.21
CA GLY A 308 -5.76 -23.93 15.89
C GLY A 308 -5.46 -23.37 14.49
N MET A 309 -6.46 -23.18 13.62
CA MET A 309 -6.26 -22.44 12.37
C MET A 309 -6.08 -20.95 12.65
N ILE A 310 -5.11 -20.33 11.96
CA ILE A 310 -4.93 -18.89 11.94
C ILE A 310 -5.01 -18.36 10.51
N PHE A 311 -5.73 -17.25 10.34
CA PHE A 311 -5.91 -16.57 9.05
C PHE A 311 -6.36 -15.13 9.23
N THR A 312 -6.28 -14.34 8.17
CA THR A 312 -6.77 -12.96 8.10
C THR A 312 -8.17 -12.90 7.50
N ILE A 313 -8.95 -11.89 7.92
CA ILE A 313 -10.10 -11.41 7.16
C ILE A 313 -9.88 -9.92 6.95
N GLU A 314 -9.88 -9.46 5.69
CA GLU A 314 -9.35 -8.15 5.30
C GLU A 314 -10.22 -7.42 4.25
N PRO A 315 -11.54 -7.24 4.46
CA PRO A 315 -12.44 -6.75 3.42
C PRO A 315 -12.06 -5.35 2.92
N MET A 316 -11.77 -5.27 1.63
CA MET A 316 -11.68 -4.02 0.88
C MET A 316 -13.05 -3.65 0.31
N ILE A 317 -13.58 -2.49 0.70
CA ILE A 317 -14.90 -2.00 0.31
C ILE A 317 -14.75 -0.67 -0.42
N ASN A 318 -15.30 -0.61 -1.63
CA ASN A 318 -15.31 0.58 -2.48
C ASN A 318 -16.62 1.36 -2.28
N LEU A 319 -16.52 2.69 -2.25
CA LEU A 319 -17.68 3.57 -2.29
C LEU A 319 -18.34 3.52 -3.68
N GLY A 320 -19.64 3.29 -3.74
CA GLY A 320 -20.37 3.07 -4.99
C GLY A 320 -20.56 1.58 -5.28
N THR A 321 -21.00 1.26 -6.51
CA THR A 321 -21.40 -0.10 -6.87
C THR A 321 -20.33 -0.88 -7.65
N ASN A 322 -19.16 -0.27 -7.89
CA ASN A 322 -18.09 -0.87 -8.67
C ASN A 322 -17.01 -1.49 -7.77
N TRP A 323 -16.74 -2.78 -7.98
CA TRP A 323 -15.71 -3.53 -7.26
C TRP A 323 -14.37 -3.62 -8.02
N GLN A 324 -14.37 -3.26 -9.31
CA GLN A 324 -13.23 -3.48 -10.19
C GLN A 324 -12.05 -2.59 -9.84
N ASP A 325 -10.86 -3.13 -10.02
CA ASP A 325 -9.59 -2.49 -9.77
C ASP A 325 -8.72 -2.37 -11.03
N VAL A 326 -7.74 -1.48 -10.97
CA VAL A 326 -6.64 -1.36 -11.92
C VAL A 326 -5.33 -1.15 -11.17
N HIS A 327 -4.26 -1.78 -11.65
CA HIS A 327 -2.92 -1.61 -11.10
C HIS A 327 -2.20 -0.43 -11.75
N TRP A 328 -1.48 0.34 -10.93
CA TRP A 328 -0.51 1.29 -11.43
C TRP A 328 0.70 0.57 -12.04
N PRO A 329 1.51 1.26 -12.87
CA PRO A 329 2.71 0.67 -13.47
C PRO A 329 3.85 0.36 -12.48
N ASP A 330 3.67 0.64 -11.18
CA ASP A 330 4.60 0.24 -10.12
C ASP A 330 4.47 -1.26 -9.74
N ASN A 331 3.48 -1.96 -10.31
CA ASN A 331 3.13 -3.37 -10.08
C ASN A 331 2.53 -3.68 -8.69
N TRP A 332 2.18 -2.67 -7.90
CA TRP A 332 1.67 -2.85 -6.54
C TRP A 332 0.40 -2.09 -6.27
N THR A 333 0.38 -0.78 -6.55
CA THR A 333 -0.71 0.10 -6.14
C THR A 333 -1.98 -0.27 -6.90
N ALA A 334 -2.97 -0.82 -6.19
CA ALA A 334 -4.27 -1.17 -6.74
C ALA A 334 -5.25 -0.04 -6.47
N THR A 335 -5.96 0.42 -7.50
CA THR A 335 -6.92 1.53 -7.40
C THR A 335 -8.28 1.14 -7.93
N THR A 336 -9.34 1.77 -7.43
CA THR A 336 -10.68 1.62 -7.99
C THR A 336 -10.70 2.10 -9.44
N ILE A 337 -11.44 1.39 -10.31
CA ILE A 337 -11.49 1.75 -11.74
C ILE A 337 -12.22 3.08 -12.00
N ASP A 338 -13.08 3.51 -11.08
CA ASP A 338 -13.89 4.73 -11.20
C ASP A 338 -13.35 5.92 -10.36
N GLY A 339 -12.19 5.75 -9.71
CA GLY A 339 -11.53 6.78 -8.92
C GLY A 339 -12.26 7.14 -7.62
N ARG A 340 -13.25 6.35 -7.20
CA ARG A 340 -13.93 6.52 -5.90
C ARG A 340 -13.11 5.92 -4.77
N ARG A 341 -13.36 6.40 -3.56
CA ARG A 341 -12.66 5.95 -2.35
C ARG A 341 -12.88 4.47 -2.04
N SER A 342 -11.85 3.84 -1.48
CA SER A 342 -11.88 2.50 -0.91
C SER A 342 -11.44 2.57 0.55
N ALA A 343 -11.90 1.63 1.36
CA ALA A 343 -11.45 1.44 2.73
C ALA A 343 -11.24 -0.04 3.01
N GLN A 344 -10.34 -0.32 3.94
CA GLN A 344 -10.00 -1.67 4.38
C GLN A 344 -9.80 -1.70 5.89
N PHE A 345 -10.20 -2.82 6.49
CA PHE A 345 -9.83 -3.22 7.84
C PHE A 345 -9.41 -4.67 7.79
N GLU A 346 -8.51 -5.07 8.69
CA GLU A 346 -8.05 -6.44 8.79
C GLU A 346 -7.76 -6.85 10.23
N GLU A 347 -7.99 -8.12 10.51
CA GLU A 347 -7.53 -8.76 11.74
C GLU A 347 -6.97 -10.15 11.44
N THR A 348 -5.89 -10.53 12.14
CA THR A 348 -5.43 -11.91 12.26
C THR A 348 -6.25 -12.64 13.33
N LEU A 349 -6.85 -13.77 12.96
CA LEU A 349 -7.79 -14.52 13.78
C LEU A 349 -7.26 -15.92 14.10
N LEU A 350 -7.48 -16.38 15.34
CA LEU A 350 -7.27 -17.77 15.76
C LEU A 350 -8.62 -18.44 16.02
N ILE A 351 -8.90 -19.54 15.33
CA ILE A 351 -10.06 -20.37 15.65
C ILE A 351 -9.78 -21.17 16.92
N THR A 352 -10.64 -21.01 17.92
CA THR A 352 -10.56 -21.72 19.20
C THR A 352 -11.53 -22.90 19.22
N GLU A 353 -11.53 -23.69 20.30
CA GLU A 353 -12.45 -24.83 20.46
C GLU A 353 -13.93 -24.44 20.40
N THR A 354 -14.27 -23.19 20.75
CA THR A 354 -15.66 -22.73 20.88
C THR A 354 -16.00 -21.51 20.03
N GLY A 355 -15.03 -20.92 19.33
CA GLY A 355 -15.23 -19.67 18.61
C GLY A 355 -13.97 -19.16 17.92
N VAL A 356 -13.71 -17.87 18.10
CA VAL A 356 -12.57 -17.15 17.51
C VAL A 356 -11.94 -16.22 18.54
N GLU A 357 -10.63 -16.11 18.51
CA GLU A 357 -9.83 -15.11 19.20
C GLU A 357 -9.27 -14.13 18.16
N VAL A 358 -9.41 -12.83 18.40
CA VAL A 358 -8.88 -11.79 17.52
C VAL A 358 -7.50 -11.41 18.05
N LEU A 359 -6.43 -11.89 17.40
CA LEU A 359 -5.06 -11.78 17.91
C LEU A 359 -4.50 -10.36 17.82
N THR A 360 -5.01 -9.58 16.86
CA THR A 360 -4.60 -8.21 16.56
C THR A 360 -5.59 -7.16 17.08
N ALA A 361 -6.49 -7.55 17.98
CA ALA A 361 -7.53 -6.67 18.50
C ALA A 361 -6.96 -5.36 19.08
N GLY A 362 -7.49 -4.24 18.60
CA GLY A 362 -7.17 -2.89 19.10
C GLY A 362 -8.24 -2.32 20.03
N ALA A 363 -8.02 -1.07 20.45
CA ALA A 363 -9.06 -0.30 21.13
C ALA A 363 -10.24 -0.06 20.16
N LYS A 364 -11.48 -0.14 20.69
CA LYS A 364 -12.66 0.23 19.90
C LYS A 364 -12.59 1.71 19.52
N ARG A 365 -12.82 2.01 18.25
CA ARG A 365 -12.85 3.37 17.71
C ARG A 365 -14.28 3.69 17.25
N GLU A 366 -14.74 4.90 17.57
CA GLU A 366 -16.00 5.43 17.06
C GLU A 366 -15.70 6.20 15.76
N TYR A 367 -16.34 5.81 14.65
CA TYR A 367 -16.05 6.30 13.29
C TYR A 367 -17.20 7.11 12.67
#